data_AF-A0A7Y3K7U1-F1
#
_entry.id   AF-A0A7Y3K7U1-F1
#
_cell.length_a   1.000
_cell.length_b   1.000
_cell.length_c   1.000
_cell.angle_alpha   90.00
_cell.angle_beta   90.00
_cell.angle_gamma   90.00
#
_symmetry.space_group_name_H-M   'P 1'
#
loop_
_entity.id
_entity.type
_entity.pdbx_description
1 polymer ?
#
loop_
_entity_poly.entity_id
_entity_poly.type
_entity_poly.pdbx_seq_one_letter_code
_entity_poly.pdbx_strand_id
1 'polypeptide(L)'
;MEAVIAKVNPILRGWFGYFKHSYPTTFNPRDGWIRMRLRRTLRKRCGRTGRGRGLDHQRWPNAYFDELGLYSLTKARQTVGEPLKGSH
;
A
#
# COMPACT_ATOMS: atom_id res chain seq x y z
N MET A 1 6.00 5.88 -11.89
CA MET A 1 5.61 4.70 -11.05
C MET A 1 4.09 4.57 -11.02
N GLU A 2 3.40 5.69 -11.16
CA GLU A 2 1.95 5.84 -11.22
C GLU A 2 1.24 4.80 -12.08
N ALA A 3 1.70 4.49 -13.29
CA ALA A 3 1.02 3.52 -14.16
C ALA A 3 0.90 2.10 -13.54
N VAL A 4 1.85 1.69 -12.70
CA VAL A 4 1.76 0.42 -11.96
C VAL A 4 0.77 0.55 -10.82
N ILE A 5 0.81 1.66 -10.08
CA ILE A 5 -0.11 1.94 -8.98
C ILE A 5 -1.56 2.02 -9.48
N ALA A 6 -1.79 2.71 -10.60
CA ALA A 6 -3.09 2.83 -11.24
C ALA A 6 -3.70 1.46 -11.61
N LYS A 7 -2.86 0.50 -12.01
CA LYS A 7 -3.31 -0.89 -12.29
C LYS A 7 -3.54 -1.70 -11.01
N VAL A 8 -2.76 -1.46 -9.96
CA VAL A 8 -2.86 -2.19 -8.69
C VAL A 8 -4.03 -1.70 -7.84
N ASN A 9 -4.35 -0.42 -7.87
CA ASN A 9 -5.39 0.19 -7.03
C ASN A 9 -6.78 -0.46 -7.18
N PRO A 10 -7.32 -0.71 -8.39
CA PRO A 10 -8.60 -1.41 -8.55
C PRO A 10 -8.58 -2.82 -7.94
N ILE A 11 -7.46 -3.54 -8.07
CA ILE A 11 -7.29 -4.88 -7.49
C ILE A 11 -7.31 -4.81 -5.96
N LEU A 12 -6.62 -3.83 -5.37
CA LEU A 12 -6.61 -3.64 -3.92
C LEU A 12 -7.99 -3.23 -3.39
N ARG A 13 -8.74 -2.42 -4.14
CA ARG A 13 -10.13 -2.05 -3.79
C ARG A 13 -11.05 -3.27 -3.81
N GLY A 14 -11.00 -4.09 -4.86
CA GLY A 14 -11.78 -5.32 -4.94
C GLY A 14 -11.41 -6.32 -3.85
N TRP A 15 -10.11 -6.51 -3.62
CA TRP A 15 -9.59 -7.35 -2.55
C TRP A 15 -10.06 -6.84 -1.17
N PHE A 16 -9.96 -5.53 -0.90
CA PHE A 16 -10.47 -4.96 0.34
C PHE A 16 -11.98 -5.18 0.49
N GLY A 17 -12.76 -4.98 -0.57
CA GLY A 17 -14.21 -5.20 -0.54
C GLY A 17 -14.58 -6.63 -0.10
N TYR A 18 -13.83 -7.62 -0.58
CA TYR A 18 -14.01 -9.02 -0.17
C TYR A 18 -13.53 -9.28 1.26
N PHE A 19 -12.35 -8.76 1.63
CA PHE A 19 -11.71 -9.02 2.92
C PHE A 19 -12.01 -7.97 4.01
N LYS A 20 -12.98 -7.06 3.80
CA LYS A 20 -13.25 -5.92 4.71
C LYS A 20 -13.59 -6.33 6.15
N HIS A 21 -14.07 -7.57 6.35
CA HIS A 21 -14.43 -8.15 7.64
C HIS A 21 -13.28 -8.94 8.30
N SER A 22 -12.12 -9.05 7.66
CA SER A 22 -10.94 -9.71 8.25
C SER A 22 -10.36 -8.91 9.43
N TYR A 23 -9.57 -9.60 10.26
CA TYR A 23 -8.92 -9.01 11.43
C TYR A 23 -8.04 -7.80 11.04
N PRO A 24 -8.09 -6.69 11.80
CA PRO A 24 -7.36 -5.45 11.48
C PRO A 24 -5.85 -5.64 11.26
N THR A 25 -5.25 -6.58 12.01
CA THR A 25 -3.83 -6.93 11.92
C THR A 25 -3.42 -7.54 10.58
N THR A 26 -4.37 -7.94 9.74
CA THR A 26 -4.12 -8.52 8.41
C THR A 26 -3.72 -7.47 7.37
N PHE A 27 -4.20 -6.23 7.52
CA PHE A 27 -4.05 -5.21 6.50
C PHE A 27 -2.67 -4.56 6.50
N ASN A 28 -2.09 -4.29 7.68
CA ASN A 28 -0.79 -3.63 7.79
C ASN A 28 0.36 -4.45 7.19
N PRO A 29 0.53 -5.76 7.50
CA PRO A 29 1.55 -6.60 6.86
C PRO A 29 1.37 -6.68 5.34
N ARG A 30 0.12 -6.67 4.87
CA ARG A 30 -0.19 -6.72 3.44
C ARG A 30 0.18 -5.42 2.73
N ASP A 31 -0.16 -4.26 3.28
CA ASP A 31 0.29 -2.96 2.80
C ASP A 31 1.82 -2.88 2.77
N GLY A 32 2.49 -3.38 3.82
CA GLY A 32 3.96 -3.49 3.89
C GLY A 32 4.55 -4.32 2.75
N TRP A 33 3.99 -5.52 2.50
CA TRP A 33 4.42 -6.42 1.44
C TRP A 33 4.20 -5.83 0.03
N ILE A 34 3.08 -5.14 -0.20
CA ILE A 34 2.80 -4.43 -1.45
C ILE A 34 3.87 -3.38 -1.71
N ARG A 35 4.14 -2.49 -0.74
CA ARG A 35 5.18 -1.46 -0.88
C ARG A 35 6.56 -2.07 -1.12
N MET A 36 6.89 -3.19 -0.46
CA MET A 36 8.14 -3.92 -0.71
C MET A 36 8.23 -4.41 -2.17
N ARG A 37 7.17 -4.99 -2.73
CA ARG A 37 7.15 -5.39 -4.15
C ARG A 37 7.31 -4.19 -5.09
N LEU A 38 6.65 -3.08 -4.80
CA LEU A 38 6.76 -1.86 -5.62
C LEU A 38 8.19 -1.29 -5.58
N ARG A 39 8.83 -1.25 -4.40
CA ARG A 39 10.25 -0.89 -4.27
C ARG A 39 11.16 -1.80 -5.09
N ARG A 40 10.90 -3.10 -5.09
CA ARG A 40 11.67 -4.05 -5.93
C ARG A 40 11.54 -3.72 -7.42
N THR A 41 10.35 -3.35 -7.88
CA THR A 41 10.13 -2.91 -9.27
C THR A 41 10.89 -1.62 -9.58
N LEU A 42 10.84 -0.63 -8.69
CA LEU A 42 11.59 0.63 -8.83
C LEU A 42 13.11 0.38 -8.85
N ARG A 43 13.61 -0.46 -7.95
CA ARG A 43 15.02 -0.84 -7.90
C ARG A 43 15.50 -1.41 -9.23
N LYS A 44 14.73 -2.33 -9.82
CA LYS A 44 15.02 -2.90 -11.15
C LYS A 44 15.03 -1.83 -12.24
N ARG A 45 14.05 -0.91 -12.23
CA ARG A 45 13.97 0.19 -13.21
C ARG A 45 15.14 1.17 -13.11
N CYS A 46 15.71 1.35 -11.92
CA CYS A 46 16.89 2.17 -11.71
C CYS A 46 18.22 1.44 -12.02
N GLY A 47 18.19 0.27 -12.66
CA GLY A 47 19.39 -0.49 -13.02
C GLY A 47 20.19 -1.03 -11.82
N ARG A 48 19.62 -1.02 -10.62
CA ARG A 48 20.33 -1.43 -9.39
C ARG A 48 20.27 -2.94 -9.20
N THR A 49 21.43 -3.58 -9.12
CA THR A 49 21.60 -5.01 -8.81
C THR A 49 21.92 -5.21 -7.32
N GLY A 50 21.93 -6.47 -6.85
CA GLY A 50 22.24 -6.81 -5.44
C GLY A 50 21.09 -6.68 -4.43
N ARG A 51 21.34 -7.10 -3.18
CA ARG A 51 20.36 -7.09 -2.07
C ARG A 51 20.09 -5.64 -1.63
N GLY A 52 18.87 -5.15 -1.86
CA GLY A 52 18.40 -3.90 -1.28
C GLY A 52 18.18 -4.02 0.22
N ARG A 53 19.22 -3.76 1.02
CA ARG A 53 19.14 -3.70 2.48
C ARG A 53 19.12 -2.22 2.91
N GLY A 54 18.08 -1.83 3.66
CA GLY A 54 17.94 -0.51 4.31
C GLY A 54 17.66 0.69 3.39
N LEU A 55 18.49 0.91 2.38
CA LEU A 55 18.51 2.14 1.59
C LEU A 55 17.27 2.33 0.70
N ASP A 56 16.62 1.26 0.27
CA ASP A 56 15.42 1.35 -0.57
C ASP A 56 14.22 1.95 0.19
N HIS A 57 14.16 1.78 1.52
CA HIS A 57 13.12 2.41 2.35
C HIS A 57 13.37 3.92 2.50
N GLN A 58 14.63 4.34 2.57
CA GLN A 58 15.00 5.76 2.61
C GLN A 58 14.78 6.44 1.26
N ARG A 59 15.12 5.75 0.15
CA ARG A 59 14.98 6.27 -1.20
C ARG A 59 13.52 6.35 -1.68
N TRP A 60 12.70 5.41 -1.25
CA TRP A 60 11.27 5.38 -1.52
C TRP A 60 10.51 5.19 -0.20
N PRO A 61 10.34 6.27 0.57
CA PRO A 61 9.62 6.23 1.84
C PRO A 61 8.16 5.82 1.61
N ASN A 62 7.44 5.47 2.68
CA ASN A 62 6.01 5.16 2.54
C ASN A 62 5.23 6.35 1.97
N ALA A 63 5.61 7.58 2.35
CA ALA A 63 5.04 8.83 1.84
C ALA A 63 5.09 8.92 0.31
N TYR A 64 6.19 8.47 -0.32
CA TYR A 64 6.30 8.46 -1.78
C TYR A 64 5.18 7.66 -2.45
N PHE A 65 4.79 6.51 -1.90
CA PHE A 65 3.70 5.72 -2.49
C PHE A 65 2.32 6.32 -2.19
N ASP A 66 2.17 6.92 -1.02
CA ASP A 66 0.94 7.60 -0.61
C ASP A 66 0.68 8.83 -1.50
N GLU A 67 1.71 9.63 -1.80
CA GLU A 67 1.66 10.80 -2.71
C GLU A 67 1.31 10.39 -4.14
N LEU A 68 1.79 9.23 -4.59
CA LEU A 68 1.40 8.65 -5.89
C LEU A 68 0.01 8.02 -5.89
N GLY A 69 -0.74 8.11 -4.78
CA GLY A 69 -2.11 7.64 -4.66
C GLY A 69 -2.25 6.13 -4.49
N LEU A 70 -1.25 5.43 -3.93
CA LEU A 70 -1.39 4.00 -3.62
C LEU A 70 -2.51 3.79 -2.61
N TYR A 71 -3.45 2.89 -2.95
CA TYR A 71 -4.54 2.53 -2.05
C TYR A 71 -4.01 1.78 -0.82
N SER A 72 -4.30 2.29 0.38
CA SER A 72 -3.94 1.65 1.65
C SER A 72 -5.12 0.89 2.25
N LEU A 73 -4.91 -0.41 2.43
CA LEU A 73 -5.88 -1.31 3.06
C LEU A 73 -6.11 -0.94 4.53
N THR A 74 -5.05 -0.50 5.23
CA THR A 74 -5.16 -0.05 6.62
C THR A 74 -6.02 1.21 6.75
N LYS A 75 -5.81 2.22 5.89
CA LYS A 75 -6.65 3.43 5.88
C LYS A 75 -8.11 3.10 5.55
N ALA A 76 -8.34 2.24 4.56
CA ALA A 76 -9.68 1.79 4.20
C ALA A 76 -10.39 1.05 5.35
N ARG A 77 -9.67 0.20 6.11
CA ARG A 77 -10.25 -0.46 7.29
C ARG A 77 -10.64 0.53 8.38
N GLN A 78 -9.81 1.55 8.64
CA GLN A 78 -10.13 2.59 9.61
C GLN A 78 -11.45 3.29 9.23
N THR A 79 -11.62 3.68 7.97
CA THR A 79 -12.86 4.34 7.51
C THR A 79 -14.12 3.47 7.61
N VAL A 80 -13.98 2.13 7.55
CA VAL A 80 -15.13 1.20 7.70
C VAL A 80 -15.41 0.88 9.17
N GLY A 81 -14.36 0.88 10.00
CA GLY A 81 -14.46 0.59 11.43
C GLY A 81 -14.86 1.80 12.28
N GLU A 82 -14.76 3.01 11.73
CA GLU A 82 -15.25 4.23 12.36
C GLU A 82 -16.78 4.24 12.24
N PRO A 83 -17.53 4.02 13.34
CA PRO A 83 -18.98 4.21 13.29
C PRO A 83 -19.22 5.67 12.91
N LEU A 84 -20.19 5.92 12.03
CA LEU A 84 -20.66 7.27 11.72
C LEU A 84 -20.88 8.00 13.06
N LYS A 85 -19.93 8.82 13.46
CA LYS A 85 -20.05 9.62 14.67
C LYS A 85 -21.08 10.69 14.28
N GLY A 86 -22.33 10.40 14.63
CA GLY A 86 -23.49 11.17 14.26
C GLY A 86 -23.24 12.64 14.56
N SER A 87 -23.38 13.47 13.54
CA SER A 87 -23.69 14.88 13.71
C SER A 87 -25.03 14.94 14.42
N HIS A 88 -25.02 15.36 15.68
CA HIS A 88 -26.20 15.68 16.46
C HIS A 88 -25.92 16.88 17.35
#